data_AF-A0A6N8UBF3-F1
#
_entry.id   AF-A0A6N8UBF3-F1
#
_cell.length_a   1.000
_cell.length_b   1.000
_cell.length_c   1.000
_cell.angle_alpha   90.00
_cell.angle_beta   90.00
_cell.angle_gamma   90.00
#
_symmetry.space_group_name_H-M   'P 1'
#
loop_
_entity.id
_entity.type
_entity.pdbx_description
1 polymer ?
#
loop_
_entity_poly.entity_id
_entity_poly.type
_entity_poly.pdbx_seq_one_letter_code
_entity_poly.pdbx_strand_id
1 'polypeptide(L)' 'MNLDGVLIGELLNKIGFNFAMEYFEFDNGEYINDYEETLSSEDNPDIFRVKNNWEYYHKITKIIDKRFEKWNKK' A
#
# COMPACT_ATOMS: atom_id res chain seq x y z
N MET A 1 4.34 -15.46 9.49
CA MET A 1 3.59 -15.90 8.28
C MET A 1 4.26 -15.22 7.11
N ASN A 2 4.91 -15.98 6.23
CA ASN A 2 5.52 -15.43 5.02
C ASN A 2 4.41 -15.33 3.98
N LEU A 3 4.04 -14.11 3.58
CA LEU A 3 2.93 -13.85 2.66
C LEU A 3 3.39 -13.87 1.19
N ASP A 4 4.67 -14.16 0.93
CA ASP A 4 5.30 -14.22 -0.41
C ASP A 4 5.00 -13.01 -1.32
N GLY A 5 4.69 -11.85 -0.71
CA GLY A 5 4.34 -10.62 -1.42
C GLY A 5 2.93 -10.61 -2.02
N VAL A 6 2.07 -11.57 -1.65
CA VAL A 6 0.73 -11.73 -2.23
C VAL A 6 -0.35 -11.36 -1.20
N LEU A 7 -1.20 -10.40 -1.56
CA LEU A 7 -2.42 -10.07 -0.83
C LEU A 7 -3.61 -10.83 -1.44
N ILE A 8 -3.60 -12.17 -1.35
CA ILE A 8 -4.76 -12.99 -1.73
C ILE A 8 -5.77 -13.02 -0.59
N GLY A 9 -7.06 -13.03 -0.94
CA GLY A 9 -8.16 -12.91 0.02
C GLY A 9 -8.17 -13.97 1.13
N GLU A 10 -7.60 -15.15 0.88
CA GLU A 10 -7.46 -16.21 1.89
C GLU A 10 -6.47 -15.88 3.02
N LEU A 11 -5.57 -14.91 2.81
CA LEU A 11 -4.59 -14.46 3.80
C LEU A 11 -5.08 -13.26 4.62
N LEU A 12 -6.22 -12.66 4.23
CA LEU A 12 -6.79 -11.49 4.87
C LEU A 12 -8.07 -11.87 5.62
N ASN A 13 -8.29 -11.24 6.78
CA ASN A 13 -9.63 -11.26 7.36
C ASN A 13 -10.58 -10.44 6.47
N LYS A 14 -11.90 -10.62 6.67
CA LYS A 14 -12.91 -9.95 5.85
C LYS A 14 -12.74 -8.43 5.75
N ILE A 15 -12.35 -7.77 6.84
CA ILE A 15 -12.17 -6.32 6.88
C ILE A 15 -10.95 -5.91 6.05
N GLY A 16 -9.82 -6.60 6.23
CA GLY A 16 -8.61 -6.38 5.46
C GLY A 16 -8.80 -6.67 3.97
N PHE A 17 -9.56 -7.72 3.62
CA PHE A 17 -9.89 -8.03 2.24
C PHE A 17 -10.69 -6.91 1.58
N ASN A 18 -11.77 -6.45 2.22
CA ASN A 18 -12.61 -5.38 1.67
C ASN A 18 -11.83 -4.08 1.49
N PHE A 19 -11.01 -3.70 2.46
CA PHE A 19 -10.12 -2.55 2.32
C PHE A 19 -9.15 -2.73 1.16
N ALA A 20 -8.49 -3.89 1.07
CA ALA A 20 -7.51 -4.14 0.02
C ALA A 20 -8.15 -4.09 -1.38
N MET A 21 -9.36 -4.64 -1.53
CA MET A 21 -10.11 -4.59 -2.79
C MET A 21 -10.44 -3.17 -3.24
N GLU A 22 -10.73 -2.25 -2.32
CA GLU A 22 -10.99 -0.84 -2.68
C GLU A 22 -9.69 -0.06 -2.89
N TYR A 23 -8.68 -0.30 -2.07
CA TYR A 23 -7.47 0.52 -2.00
C TYR A 23 -6.45 0.19 -3.10
N PHE A 24 -6.32 -1.09 -3.45
CA PHE A 24 -5.40 -1.58 -4.49
C PHE A 24 -6.04 -1.71 -5.87
N GLU A 25 -7.29 -1.26 -6.04
CA GLU A 25 -7.96 -1.29 -7.34
C GLU A 25 -7.21 -0.41 -8.35
N PHE A 26 -6.97 -0.90 -9.56
CA PHE A 26 -6.09 -0.21 -10.51
C PHE A 26 -6.73 1.03 -11.12
N ASP A 27 -8.04 1.01 -11.35
CA ASP A 27 -8.73 2.11 -12.03
C ASP A 27 -9.04 3.29 -11.10
N ASN A 28 -9.40 3.01 -9.85
CA ASN A 28 -9.91 4.03 -8.91
C ASN A 28 -9.34 3.90 -7.48
N GLY A 29 -8.42 2.97 -7.25
CA GLY A 29 -7.73 2.84 -5.97
C GLY A 29 -6.71 3.95 -5.76
N GLU A 30 -6.26 4.09 -4.53
CA GLU A 30 -5.35 5.18 -4.12
C GLU A 30 -3.92 4.68 -3.94
N TYR A 31 -3.68 3.37 -3.98
CA TYR A 31 -2.38 2.80 -3.67
C TYR A 31 -1.26 3.30 -4.58
N ILE A 32 -1.48 3.38 -5.89
CA ILE A 32 -0.45 3.86 -6.83
C ILE A 32 -0.10 5.31 -6.49
N ASN A 33 -1.07 6.20 -6.39
CA ASN A 33 -0.84 7.60 -6.05
C ASN A 33 -0.08 7.74 -4.72
N ASP A 34 -0.52 7.05 -3.67
CA ASP A 34 0.14 7.07 -2.37
C ASP A 34 1.57 6.51 -2.44
N TYR A 35 1.80 5.47 -3.25
CA TYR A 35 3.12 4.89 -3.48
C TYR A 35 4.05 5.89 -4.18
N GLU A 36 3.58 6.50 -5.27
CA GLU A 36 4.33 7.49 -6.03
C GLU A 36 4.67 8.70 -5.16
N GLU A 37 3.70 9.29 -4.46
CA GLU A 37 3.90 10.47 -3.61
C GLU A 37 4.81 10.21 -2.41
N THR A 38 4.78 8.99 -1.86
CA THR A 38 5.53 8.66 -0.64
C THR A 38 6.96 8.22 -0.93
N LEU A 39 7.18 7.51 -2.04
CA LEU A 39 8.43 6.80 -2.32
C LEU A 39 9.18 7.35 -3.53
N SER A 40 8.53 8.11 -4.41
CA SER A 40 9.24 8.90 -5.40
C SER A 40 9.83 10.12 -4.71
N SER A 41 11.09 10.41 -5.00
CA SER A 41 11.78 11.62 -4.55
C SER A 41 12.37 12.33 -5.75
N GLU A 42 12.73 13.61 -5.62
CA GLU A 42 13.43 14.34 -6.69
C GLU A 42 14.70 13.60 -7.14
N ASP A 43 15.40 12.95 -6.21
CA ASP A 43 16.61 12.15 -6.49
C ASP A 43 16.33 10.73 -7.04
N ASN A 44 15.07 10.28 -7.02
CA ASN A 44 14.66 8.96 -7.50
C ASN A 44 13.20 9.00 -7.95
N PRO A 45 12.91 9.60 -9.13
CA PRO A 45 11.55 9.80 -9.61
C PRO A 45 10.93 8.51 -10.18
N ASP A 46 11.71 7.43 -10.28
CA ASP A 46 11.25 6.19 -10.89
C ASP A 46 10.70 5.24 -9.81
N ILE A 47 9.38 5.07 -9.82
CA ILE A 47 8.63 4.17 -8.94
C ILE A 47 9.08 2.71 -9.08
N PHE A 48 9.68 2.33 -10.21
CA PHE A 48 10.21 0.99 -10.45
C PHE A 48 11.62 0.78 -9.85
N ARG A 49 12.27 1.84 -9.36
CA ARG A 49 13.62 1.81 -8.75
C ARG A 49 13.62 2.17 -7.27
N VAL A 50 12.48 2.04 -6.60
CA VAL A 50 12.41 2.21 -5.15
C VAL A 50 13.35 1.22 -4.45
N LYS A 51 14.10 1.73 -3.47
CA LYS A 51 15.06 0.91 -2.70
C LYS A 51 14.31 -0.13 -1.86
N ASN A 52 14.68 -1.39 -2.00
CA ASN A 52 14.17 -2.47 -1.16
C ASN A 52 14.89 -2.47 0.21
N ASN A 53 14.41 -1.65 1.14
CA ASN A 53 14.88 -1.61 2.51
C ASN A 53 13.75 -1.27 3.49
N TRP A 54 14.04 -1.46 4.78
CA TRP A 54 13.06 -1.23 5.86
C TRP A 54 12.59 0.23 5.97
N GLU A 55 13.41 1.20 5.59
CA GLU A 55 13.03 2.61 5.66
C GLU A 55 11.86 2.91 4.73
N TYR A 56 11.95 2.48 3.47
CA TYR A 56 10.90 2.69 2.47
C TYR A 56 9.66 1.86 2.77
N TYR A 57 9.83 0.63 3.27
CA TYR A 57 8.73 -0.17 3.80
C TYR A 57 7.96 0.60 4.87
N HIS A 58 8.64 1.12 5.90
CA HIS A 58 7.97 1.85 6.98
C HIS A 58 7.32 3.17 6.53
N LYS A 59 7.83 3.82 5.47
CA LYS A 59 7.18 5.01 4.89
C LYS A 59 5.81 4.66 4.34
N ILE A 60 5.71 3.66 3.47
CA ILE A 60 4.43 3.30 2.85
C ILE A 60 3.47 2.62 3.84
N THR A 61 3.95 1.81 4.80
CA THR A 61 3.08 1.22 5.83
C THR A 61 2.30 2.30 6.59
N LYS A 62 2.94 3.42 6.96
CA LYS A 62 2.26 4.52 7.66
C LYS A 62 1.12 5.15 6.85
N ILE A 63 1.22 5.16 5.53
CA ILE A 63 0.16 5.70 4.66
C ILE A 63 -0.98 4.69 4.55
N ILE A 64 -0.65 3.41 4.37
CA ILE A 64 -1.63 2.32 4.34
C ILE A 64 -2.43 2.29 5.65
N ASP A 65 -1.77 2.42 6.81
CA ASP A 65 -2.44 2.47 8.12
C ASP A 65 -3.43 3.64 8.21
N LYS A 66 -3.02 4.84 7.77
CA LYS A 66 -3.90 6.02 7.73
C LYS A 66 -5.09 5.82 6.80
N ARG A 67 -4.88 5.23 5.62
CA ARG A 67 -5.94 4.94 4.65
C ARG A 67 -6.92 3.91 5.20
N PHE A 68 -6.41 2.86 5.85
CA PHE A 68 -7.22 1.86 6.52
C PHE A 68 -8.07 2.47 7.64
N GLU A 69 -7.47 3.26 8.54
CA GLU A 69 -8.21 3.94 9.61
C GLU A 69 -9.30 4.88 9.08
N LYS A 70 -9.00 5.64 8.01
CA LYS A 70 -9.97 6.53 7.37
C LYS A 70 -11.11 5.75 6.73
N TRP A 71 -10.80 4.65 6.04
CA TRP A 71 -11.79 3.77 5.43
C TRP A 71 -12.69 3.12 6.48
N ASN A 72 -12.11 2.63 7.59
CA ASN A 72 -12.84 1.96 8.66
C ASN A 72 -13.72 2.91 9.52
N LYS A 73 -13.58 4.23 9.33
CA LYS A 73 -14.43 5.27 9.96
C LYS A 73 -15.57 5.74 9.04
N LYS A 74 -15.60 5.31 7.78
CA LYS A 74 -16.73 5.55 6.87
C LYS A 74 -17.92 4.71 7.29
#